data_AF-A0A0T6BUU0-F1
#
_entry.id   AF-A0A0T6BUU0-F1
#
_cell.length_a   1.000
_cell.length_b   1.000
_cell.length_c   1.000
_cell.angle_alpha   90.00
_cell.angle_beta   90.00
_cell.angle_gamma   90.00
#
_symmetry.space_group_name_H-M   'P 1'
#
loop_
_entity.id
_entity.type
_entity.pdbx_description
1 polymer ?
#
loop_
_entity_poly.entity_id
_entity_poly.type
_entity_poly.pdbx_seq_one_letter_code
_entity_poly.pdbx_strand_id
1 'polypeptide(L)'
;MLCAAHSAAAFITKHAFIKQTKDFYIQQNLLQNGILHSIRHMQDEKAGEENKAYGSVTYSITSAGKKTKQVRLKVKTAAESERTADFQFHLRKKTISHWKEH
;
A
#
# COMPACT_ATOMS: atom_id res chain seq x y z
N MET A 1 -7.50 -36.43 25.29
CA MET A 1 -6.64 -35.77 24.27
C MET A 1 -7.27 -34.46 23.75
N LEU A 2 -7.77 -33.57 24.63
CA LEU A 2 -8.39 -32.29 24.25
C LEU A 2 -7.45 -31.08 24.47
N CYS A 3 -6.56 -31.15 25.47
CA CYS A 3 -5.61 -30.06 25.78
C CYS A 3 -4.57 -29.86 24.67
N ALA A 4 -4.02 -30.93 24.08
CA ALA A 4 -3.05 -30.81 22.99
C ALA A 4 -3.66 -30.17 21.73
N ALA A 5 -4.91 -30.52 21.41
CA ALA A 5 -5.64 -29.95 20.27
C ALA A 5 -5.97 -28.46 20.50
N HIS A 6 -6.37 -28.07 21.72
CA HIS A 6 -6.65 -26.67 22.05
C HIS A 6 -5.38 -25.80 22.03
N SER A 7 -4.27 -26.29 22.58
CA SER A 7 -2.98 -25.58 22.54
C SER A 7 -2.43 -25.44 21.11
N ALA A 8 -2.60 -26.47 20.27
CA ALA A 8 -2.22 -26.40 18.86
C ALA A 8 -3.07 -25.37 18.09
N ALA A 9 -4.40 -25.36 18.31
CA ALA A 9 -5.28 -24.38 17.69
C ALA A 9 -4.90 -22.93 18.09
N ALA A 10 -4.71 -22.67 19.39
CA ALA A 10 -4.30 -21.36 19.88
C ALA A 10 -2.93 -20.91 19.32
N PHE A 11 -1.97 -21.82 19.21
CA PHE A 11 -0.66 -21.54 18.61
C PHE A 11 -0.75 -21.22 17.12
N ILE A 12 -1.52 -22.01 16.36
CA ILE A 12 -1.78 -21.78 14.93
C ILE A 12 -2.44 -20.42 14.71
N THR A 13 -3.46 -20.08 15.51
CA THR A 13 -4.14 -18.79 15.43
C THR A 13 -3.18 -17.63 15.73
N LYS A 14 -2.34 -17.75 16.76
CA LYS A 14 -1.34 -16.72 17.07
C LYS A 14 -0.34 -16.52 15.95
N HIS A 15 0.18 -17.61 15.38
CA HIS A 15 1.14 -17.53 14.28
C HIS A 15 0.51 -16.94 13.00
N ALA A 16 -0.73 -17.33 12.69
CA ALA A 16 -1.49 -16.76 11.59
C ALA A 16 -1.73 -15.26 11.77
N PHE A 17 -2.13 -14.84 12.98
CA PHE A 17 -2.31 -13.43 13.32
C PHE A 17 -1.01 -12.62 13.14
N ILE A 18 0.11 -13.09 13.69
CA ILE A 18 1.42 -12.43 13.54
C ILE A 18 1.80 -12.30 12.06
N LYS A 19 1.59 -13.35 11.26
CA LYS A 19 1.87 -13.32 9.82
C LYS A 19 1.02 -12.26 9.11
N GLN A 20 -0.28 -12.23 9.37
CA GLN A 20 -1.19 -11.24 8.79
C GLN A 20 -0.86 -9.81 9.23
N THR A 21 -0.56 -9.60 10.50
CA THR A 21 -0.15 -8.28 11.02
C THR A 21 1.14 -7.81 10.36
N LYS A 22 2.14 -8.68 10.21
CA LYS A 22 3.39 -8.35 9.53
C LYS A 22 3.14 -7.95 8.07
N ASP A 23 2.34 -8.73 7.35
CA ASP A 23 2.01 -8.44 5.96
C ASP A 23 1.27 -7.11 5.80
N PHE A 24 0.30 -6.84 6.70
CA PHE A 24 -0.40 -5.56 6.75
C PHE A 24 0.56 -4.37 6.91
N TYR A 25 1.51 -4.43 7.84
CA TYR A 25 2.49 -3.34 8.02
C TYR A 25 3.43 -3.19 6.82
N ILE A 26 3.80 -4.29 6.16
CA ILE A 26 4.57 -4.23 4.91
C ILE A 26 3.77 -3.49 3.84
N GLN A 27 2.49 -3.82 3.66
CA GLN A 27 1.61 -3.13 2.71
C GLN A 27 1.47 -1.64 3.03
N GLN A 28 1.28 -1.27 4.29
CA GLN A 28 1.17 0.14 4.71
C GLN A 28 2.47 0.91 4.43
N ASN A 29 3.63 0.31 4.68
CA ASN A 29 4.92 0.92 4.36
C ASN A 29 5.11 1.08 2.84
N LEU A 30 4.72 0.08 2.04
CA LEU A 30 4.79 0.18 0.57
C LEU A 30 3.85 1.28 0.05
N LEU A 31 2.64 1.42 0.61
CA LEU A 31 1.71 2.49 0.25
C LEU A 31 2.29 3.87 0.57
N GLN A 32 2.85 4.06 1.75
CA GLN A 32 3.49 5.33 2.14
C GLN A 32 4.65 5.70 1.20
N ASN A 33 5.48 4.72 0.83
CA ASN A 33 6.53 4.93 -0.17
C ASN A 33 5.92 5.31 -1.53
N GLY A 34 4.88 4.59 -1.99
CA GLY A 34 4.19 4.91 -3.24
C GLY A 34 3.64 6.34 -3.28
N ILE A 35 3.06 6.82 -2.16
CA ILE A 35 2.61 8.21 -2.03
C ILE A 35 3.80 9.17 -2.19
N LEU A 36 4.90 8.93 -1.47
CA LEU A 36 6.07 9.82 -1.52
C LEU A 36 6.68 9.89 -2.93
N HIS A 37 6.86 8.75 -3.57
CA HIS A 37 7.45 8.66 -4.91
C HIS A 37 6.52 9.27 -5.98
N SER A 38 5.22 8.99 -5.93
CA SER A 38 4.26 9.60 -6.86
C SER A 38 4.19 11.12 -6.70
N ILE A 39 4.24 11.68 -5.49
CA ILE A 39 4.29 13.14 -5.28
C ILE A 39 5.56 13.75 -5.88
N ARG A 40 6.72 13.08 -5.79
CA ARG A 40 7.98 13.55 -6.39
C ARG A 40 7.90 13.64 -7.92
N HIS A 41 7.23 12.69 -8.56
CA HIS A 41 7.11 12.62 -10.03
C HIS A 41 5.80 13.22 -10.57
N MET A 42 5.04 13.90 -9.72
CA MET A 42 3.70 14.37 -10.04
C MET A 42 3.65 15.47 -11.11
N GLN A 43 4.71 16.26 -11.25
CA GLN A 43 4.82 17.29 -12.28
C GLN A 43 5.05 16.69 -13.66
N ASP A 44 5.73 15.55 -13.74
CA ASP A 44 6.07 14.88 -14.99
C ASP A 44 4.94 13.97 -15.49
N GLU A 45 3.88 13.78 -14.69
CA GLU A 45 2.79 12.83 -14.94
C GLU A 45 3.28 11.41 -15.28
N LYS A 46 4.45 11.04 -14.77
CA LYS A 46 5.06 9.76 -15.05
C LYS A 46 4.48 8.69 -14.13
N ALA A 47 4.12 7.57 -14.73
CA ALA A 47 4.00 6.33 -14.00
C ALA A 47 5.40 5.83 -13.60
N GLY A 48 5.47 5.08 -12.51
CA GLY A 48 6.72 4.51 -12.05
C GLY A 48 6.51 3.30 -11.16
N GLU A 49 7.61 2.63 -10.89
CA GLU A 49 7.67 1.48 -10.01
C GLU A 49 8.85 1.61 -9.06
N GLU A 50 8.64 1.23 -7.81
CA GLU A 50 9.66 1.20 -6.78
C GLU A 50 9.73 -0.19 -6.17
N ASN A 51 10.89 -0.81 -6.30
CA ASN A 51 11.16 -2.12 -5.75
C ASN A 51 11.86 -1.99 -4.39
N LYS A 52 11.36 -2.71 -3.38
CA LYS A 52 11.93 -2.82 -2.04
C LYS A 52 12.18 -4.29 -1.72
N ALA A 53 13.00 -4.56 -0.70
CA ALA A 53 13.30 -5.92 -0.27
C ALA A 53 12.06 -6.73 0.16
N TYR A 54 10.97 -6.05 0.54
CA TYR A 54 9.74 -6.64 1.06
C TYR A 54 8.55 -6.58 0.09
N GLY A 55 8.77 -6.13 -1.14
CA GLY A 55 7.74 -6.00 -2.17
C GLY A 55 7.97 -4.81 -3.09
N SER A 56 7.02 -4.54 -3.97
CA SER A 56 7.06 -3.42 -4.91
C SER A 56 5.82 -2.54 -4.79
N VAL A 57 5.95 -1.30 -5.23
CA VAL A 57 4.84 -0.37 -5.41
C VAL A 57 4.92 0.25 -6.80
N THR A 58 3.83 0.11 -7.55
CA THR A 58 3.63 0.79 -8.84
C THR A 58 2.67 1.95 -8.62
N TYR A 59 2.95 3.08 -9.26
CA TYR A 59 2.06 4.23 -9.23
C TYR A 59 1.80 4.78 -10.64
N SER A 60 0.59 5.27 -10.86
CA SER A 60 0.22 6.02 -12.06
C SER A 60 -0.41 7.33 -11.67
N ILE A 61 -0.11 8.38 -12.44
CA ILE A 61 -0.50 9.76 -12.16
C ILE A 61 -1.30 10.24 -13.35
N THR A 62 -2.51 10.73 -13.10
CA THR A 62 -3.39 11.28 -14.14
C THR A 62 -3.92 12.65 -13.72
N SER A 63 -4.22 13.48 -14.71
CA SER A 63 -4.85 14.78 -14.45
C SER A 63 -6.31 14.59 -14.04
N ALA A 64 -6.72 15.20 -12.92
CA ALA A 64 -8.10 15.18 -12.42
C ALA A 64 -8.71 16.59 -12.35
N GLY A 65 -8.14 17.54 -13.10
CA GLY A 65 -8.50 18.95 -13.12
C GLY A 65 -7.28 19.86 -13.21
N LYS A 66 -7.52 21.18 -13.26
CA LYS A 66 -6.43 22.17 -13.45
C LYS A 66 -5.41 22.22 -12.30
N LYS A 67 -5.78 21.80 -11.08
CA LYS A 67 -4.94 21.91 -9.87
C LYS A 67 -4.84 20.60 -9.08
N THR A 68 -5.39 19.53 -9.63
CA THR A 68 -5.57 18.25 -8.96
C THR A 68 -5.02 17.13 -9.82
N LYS A 69 -4.30 16.21 -9.19
CA LYS A 69 -3.85 14.96 -9.81
C LYS A 69 -4.52 13.80 -9.09
N GLN A 70 -4.97 12.82 -9.87
CA GLN A 70 -5.37 11.52 -9.35
C GLN A 70 -4.15 10.61 -9.41
N VAL A 71 -3.93 9.86 -8.35
CA VAL A 71 -2.89 8.84 -8.28
C VAL A 71 -3.55 7.52 -7.96
N ARG A 72 -3.12 6.48 -8.65
CA ARG A 72 -3.41 5.08 -8.31
C ARG A 72 -2.13 4.40 -7.90
N LEU A 73 -2.17 3.71 -6.78
CA LEU A 73 -1.11 2.87 -6.25
C LEU A 73 -1.52 1.41 -6.34
N LYS A 74 -0.59 0.56 -6.73
CA LYS A 74 -0.67 -0.88 -6.59
C LYS A 74 0.54 -1.35 -5.80
N VAL A 75 0.32 -2.01 -4.68
CA VAL A 75 1.39 -2.63 -3.88
C VAL A 75 1.31 -4.13 -4.01
N LYS A 76 2.47 -4.77 -4.08
CA LYS A 76 2.62 -6.21 -4.08
C LYS A 76 3.70 -6.59 -3.09
N THR A 77 3.38 -7.38 -2.07
CA THR A 77 4.38 -7.85 -1.11
C THR A 77 5.14 -9.06 -1.65
N ALA A 78 6.28 -9.38 -1.04
CA ALA A 78 7.01 -10.62 -1.34
C ALA A 78 6.22 -11.90 -0.98
N ALA A 79 5.14 -11.76 -0.18
CA ALA A 79 4.21 -12.85 0.12
C ALA A 79 3.07 -12.94 -0.93
N GLU A 80 3.21 -12.24 -2.06
CA GLU A 80 2.24 -12.18 -3.17
C GLU A 80 0.90 -11.57 -2.77
N SER A 81 0.81 -10.87 -1.64
CA SER A 81 -0.39 -10.11 -1.28
C SER A 81 -0.42 -8.79 -2.04
N GLU A 82 -1.58 -8.48 -2.62
CA GLU A 82 -1.79 -7.26 -3.40
C GLU A 82 -2.79 -6.34 -2.70
N ARG A 83 -2.57 -5.03 -2.83
CA ARG A 83 -3.54 -4.01 -2.43
C ARG A 83 -3.45 -2.85 -3.41
N THR A 84 -4.59 -2.18 -3.61
CA THR A 84 -4.65 -0.97 -4.43
C THR A 84 -5.22 0.18 -3.63
N ALA A 85 -4.73 1.38 -3.92
CA ALA A 85 -5.25 2.59 -3.31
C ALA A 85 -5.28 3.72 -4.33
N ASP A 86 -6.30 4.56 -4.24
CA ASP A 86 -6.50 5.74 -5.06
C ASP A 86 -6.48 6.98 -4.16
N PHE A 87 -5.76 8.02 -4.59
CA PHE A 87 -5.79 9.30 -3.88
C PHE A 87 -5.76 10.50 -4.81
N GLN A 88 -6.31 11.61 -4.33
CA GLN A 88 -6.25 12.90 -5.02
C GLN A 88 -5.30 13.84 -4.32
N PHE A 89 -4.41 14.46 -5.09
CA PHE A 89 -3.46 15.44 -4.59
C PHE A 89 -3.72 16.82 -5.16
N HIS A 90 -3.81 17.81 -4.28
CA HIS A 90 -4.02 19.20 -4.65
C HIS A 90 -2.68 19.94 -4.74
N LEU A 91 -2.22 20.24 -5.96
CA LEU A 91 -0.86 20.75 -6.24
C LEU A 91 -0.49 22.01 -5.46
N ARG A 92 -1.40 23.00 -5.39
CA ARG A 92 -1.13 24.26 -4.67
C ARG A 92 -1.13 24.13 -3.14
N LYS A 93 -2.04 23.31 -2.60
CA LYS A 93 -2.20 23.13 -1.15
C LYS A 93 -1.19 22.12 -0.60
N LYS A 94 -0.60 21.29 -1.47
CA LYS A 94 0.28 20.17 -1.13
C LYS A 94 -0.38 19.17 -0.16
N THR A 95 -1.67 18.92 -0.37
CA THR A 95 -2.49 18.05 0.50
C THR A 95 -3.16 16.95 -0.29
N ILE A 96 -3.31 15.78 0.33
CA ILE A 96 -4.19 14.72 -0.14
C ILE A 96 -5.62 15.05 0.28
N SER A 97 -6.57 15.07 -0.64
CA SER A 97 -7.97 15.44 -0.38
C SER A 97 -8.94 14.26 -0.42
N HIS A 98 -8.54 13.15 -1.03
CA HIS A 98 -9.36 11.93 -1.10
C HIS A 98 -8.44 10.71 -0.99
N TRP A 99 -8.85 9.71 -0.22
CA TRP A 99 -8.15 8.44 -0.03
C TRP A 99 -9.15 7.30 -0.11
N LYS A 100 -8.85 6.29 -0.92
CA LYS A 100 -9.67 5.08 -1.07
C LYS A 100 -8.77 3.86 -1.23
N GLU A 101 -8.83 2.94 -0.28
CA GLU A 101 -8.23 1.60 -0.38
C GLU A 101 -9.28 0.61 -0.92
N HIS A 102 -8.83 -0.37 -1.72
CA HIS A 102 -9.65 -1.47 -2.25
C HIS A 102 -9.08 -2.83 -1.83
#